data_AF-A0A527G961-F1
#
_entry.id   AF-A0A527G961-F1
#
_cell.length_a   1.000
_cell.length_b   1.000
_cell.length_c   1.000
_cell.angle_alpha   90.00
_cell.angle_beta   90.00
_cell.angle_gamma   90.00
#
_symmetry.space_group_name_H-M   'P 1'
#
loop_
_entity.id
_entity.type
_entity.pdbx_description
1 polymer ?
#
loop_
_entity_poly.entity_id
_entity_poly.type
_entity_poly.pdbx_seq_one_letter_code
_entity_poly.pdbx_strand_id
1 'polypeptide(L)'
;ALNPVRRFLDWRRELRTLTDCNIPLSALKAREGLVALKIARVHYARGDLSTAARFLAVAAAAPKRRSEAWRCLRYRFKLAARRRLSAPPIKLQGAL
;
A
#
# COMPACT_ATOMS: atom_id res chain seq x y z
N ALA A 1 5.84 -13.92 15.77
CA ALA A 1 5.49 -13.51 14.39
C ALA A 1 5.88 -12.05 14.16
N LEU A 2 6.52 -11.72 13.03
CA LEU A 2 6.90 -10.34 12.70
C LEU A 2 5.65 -9.55 12.26
N ASN A 3 5.29 -8.48 12.96
CA ASN A 3 4.19 -7.60 12.56
C ASN A 3 4.71 -6.57 11.53
N PRO A 4 4.33 -6.69 10.24
CA PRO A 4 4.87 -5.83 9.17
C PRO A 4 4.44 -4.37 9.32
N VAL A 5 3.27 -4.11 9.89
CA VAL A 5 2.78 -2.75 10.15
C VAL A 5 3.63 -2.10 11.24
N ARG A 6 3.90 -2.81 12.35
CA ARG A 6 4.73 -2.29 13.44
C ARG A 6 6.14 -1.97 12.98
N ARG A 7 6.80 -2.92 12.29
CA ARG A 7 8.15 -2.71 11.72
C ARG A 7 8.21 -1.52 10.76
N PHE A 8 7.16 -1.33 9.95
CA PHE A 8 7.09 -0.19 9.05
C PHE A 8 6.93 1.14 9.81
N LEU A 9 6.14 1.17 10.89
CA LEU A 9 5.99 2.36 11.72
C LEU A 9 7.27 2.70 12.47
N ASP A 10 7.97 1.69 13.00
CA ASP A 10 9.27 1.86 13.65
C ASP A 10 10.28 2.43 12.65
N TRP A 11 10.39 1.82 11.47
CA TRP A 11 11.23 2.34 10.38
C TRP A 11 10.83 3.76 9.94
N ARG A 12 9.53 4.07 9.85
CA ARG A 12 9.05 5.42 9.50
C ARG A 12 9.44 6.44 10.56
N ARG A 13 9.45 6.07 11.84
CA ARG A 13 9.90 6.95 12.93
C ARG A 13 11.38 7.27 12.76
N GLU A 14 12.23 6.27 12.54
CA GLU A 14 13.65 6.45 12.25
C GLU A 14 13.89 7.25 10.95
N LEU A 15 13.07 7.05 9.91
CA LEU A 15 13.19 7.83 8.68
C LEU A 15 12.98 9.33 8.93
N ARG A 16 12.14 9.69 9.90
CA ARG A 16 11.85 11.09 10.22
C ARG A 16 12.96 11.78 10.99
N THR A 17 13.83 11.05 11.71
CA THR A 17 14.98 11.68 12.39
C THR A 17 15.98 12.25 11.39
N LEU A 18 15.97 11.78 10.13
CA LEU A 18 16.78 12.36 9.06
C LEU A 18 16.41 13.81 8.69
N THR A 19 15.31 14.37 9.20
CA THR A 19 15.07 15.81 9.10
C THR A 19 16.15 16.62 9.81
N ASP A 20 16.75 16.06 10.86
CA ASP A 20 17.83 16.69 11.63
C ASP A 20 19.10 16.83 10.78
N CYS A 21 19.22 16.03 9.71
CA CYS A 21 20.28 16.12 8.71
C CYS A 21 19.92 17.06 7.54
N ASN A 22 18.97 17.99 7.71
CA ASN A 22 18.47 18.89 6.66
C ASN A 22 17.86 18.20 5.44
N ILE A 23 17.40 16.95 5.56
CA ILE A 23 16.68 16.29 4.47
C ILE A 23 15.23 16.80 4.44
N PRO A 24 14.72 17.28 3.28
CA PRO A 24 13.37 17.81 3.20
C PRO A 24 12.32 16.76 3.55
N LEU A 25 11.34 17.14 4.39
CA LEU A 25 10.23 16.27 4.79
C LEU A 25 9.45 15.73 3.58
N SER A 26 9.35 16.50 2.50
CA SER A 26 8.72 16.07 1.25
C SER A 26 9.45 14.89 0.58
N ALA A 27 10.79 14.88 0.62
CA ALA A 27 11.61 13.79 0.11
C ALA A 27 11.46 12.53 0.98
N LEU A 28 11.41 12.69 2.30
CA LEU A 28 11.16 11.58 3.23
C LEU A 28 9.77 10.97 3.04
N LYS A 29 8.73 11.80 2.86
CA LYS A 29 7.36 11.33 2.54
C LYS A 29 7.29 10.61 1.19
N ALA A 30 8.04 11.05 0.18
CA ALA A 30 8.13 10.34 -1.10
C ALA A 30 8.79 8.96 -0.92
N ARG A 31 9.88 8.90 -0.13
CA ARG A 31 10.56 7.63 0.19
C ARG A 31 9.66 6.66 0.95
N GLU A 32 8.90 7.17 1.90
CA GLU A 32 7.88 6.43 2.64
C GLU A 32 6.86 5.78 1.68
N GLY A 33 6.33 6.56 0.73
CA GLY A 33 5.39 6.08 -0.28
C GLY A 33 5.96 4.96 -1.17
N LEU A 34 7.22 5.08 -1.58
CA LEU A 34 7.92 4.06 -2.36
C LEU A 34 8.07 2.74 -1.61
N VAL A 35 8.45 2.79 -0.34
CA VAL A 35 8.58 1.59 0.51
C VAL A 35 7.22 0.96 0.76
N ALA A 36 6.20 1.77 1.08
CA ALA A 36 4.83 1.28 1.26
C ALA A 36 4.30 0.60 -0.01
N LEU A 37 4.57 1.15 -1.20
CA LEU A 37 4.19 0.53 -2.46
C LEU A 37 4.89 -0.82 -2.67
N LYS A 38 6.18 -0.94 -2.35
CA LYS A 38 6.91 -2.21 -2.44
C LYS A 38 6.33 -3.26 -1.51
N ILE A 39 6.03 -2.91 -0.26
CA ILE A 39 5.42 -3.82 0.71
C ILE A 39 4.02 -4.26 0.22
N ALA A 40 3.21 -3.33 -0.27
CA ALA A 40 1.89 -3.64 -0.82
C ALA A 40 1.96 -4.69 -1.94
N ARG A 41 2.97 -4.61 -2.82
CA ARG A 41 3.18 -5.58 -3.90
C ARG A 41 3.49 -6.98 -3.38
N VAL A 42 4.31 -7.09 -2.34
CA VAL A 42 4.67 -8.38 -1.72
C VAL A 42 3.43 -9.03 -1.09
N HIS A 43 2.65 -8.28 -0.30
CA HIS A 43 1.42 -8.82 0.31
C HIS A 43 0.35 -9.16 -0.73
N TYR A 44 0.23 -8.38 -1.81
CA TYR A 44 -0.65 -8.71 -2.92
C TYR A 44 -0.26 -10.04 -3.60
N ALA A 45 1.03 -10.26 -3.85
CA ALA A 45 1.52 -11.50 -4.44
C ALA A 45 1.23 -12.72 -3.55
N ARG A 46 1.34 -12.54 -2.22
CA ARG A 46 1.02 -13.55 -1.20
C ARG A 46 -0.48 -13.80 -0.97
N GLY A 47 -1.36 -13.00 -1.60
CA GLY A 47 -2.81 -13.10 -1.40
C GLY A 47 -3.35 -12.38 -0.16
N ASP A 48 -2.49 -11.74 0.64
CA ASP A 48 -2.90 -10.90 1.78
C ASP A 48 -3.38 -9.52 1.27
N LEU A 49 -4.61 -9.50 0.76
CA LEU A 49 -5.20 -8.32 0.14
C LEU A 49 -5.56 -7.22 1.16
N SER A 50 -5.72 -7.58 2.44
CA SER A 50 -6.02 -6.63 3.52
C SER A 50 -4.80 -5.77 3.82
N THR A 51 -3.65 -6.42 4.10
CA THR A 51 -2.40 -5.71 4.36
C THR A 51 -1.93 -4.96 3.12
N ALA A 52 -2.07 -5.55 1.93
CA ALA A 52 -1.73 -4.89 0.67
C ALA A 52 -2.50 -3.56 0.49
N ALA A 53 -3.80 -3.55 0.82
CA ALA A 53 -4.63 -2.35 0.70
C ALA A 53 -4.22 -1.25 1.68
N ARG A 54 -3.91 -1.60 2.94
CA ARG A 54 -3.43 -0.64 3.95
C ARG A 54 -2.14 0.05 3.51
N PHE A 55 -1.16 -0.71 3.03
CA PHE A 55 0.09 -0.14 2.53
C PHE A 55 -0.08 0.66 1.24
N LEU A 56 -1.01 0.24 0.37
CA LEU A 56 -1.32 1.01 -0.83
C LEU A 56 -1.98 2.35 -0.52
N ALA A 57 -2.79 2.45 0.54
CA ALA A 57 -3.33 3.72 1.01
C ALA A 57 -2.23 4.69 1.47
N VAL A 58 -1.23 4.18 2.20
CA VAL A 58 -0.03 4.96 2.57
C VAL A 58 0.72 5.44 1.33
N ALA A 59 0.99 4.55 0.37
CA ALA A 59 1.64 4.92 -0.88
C ALA A 59 0.84 5.97 -1.69
N ALA A 60 -0.50 5.87 -1.65
CA ALA A 60 -1.38 6.81 -2.31
C ALA A 60 -1.48 8.18 -1.61
N ALA A 61 -1.10 8.30 -0.34
CA ALA A 61 -1.07 9.58 0.38
C ALA A 61 0.27 10.33 0.19
N ALA A 62 1.33 9.65 -0.25
CA ALA A 62 2.64 10.28 -0.45
C ALA A 62 2.63 11.30 -1.62
N PRO A 63 3.49 12.34 -1.55
CA PRO A 63 3.79 13.22 -2.68
C PRO A 63 4.34 12.40 -3.85
N LYS A 64 3.87 12.65 -5.08
CA LYS A 64 4.19 11.79 -6.24
C LYS A 64 4.76 12.57 -7.41
N ARG A 65 5.74 11.99 -8.08
CA ARG A 65 5.98 12.29 -9.49
C ARG A 65 4.89 11.61 -10.35
N ARG A 66 4.56 12.17 -11.51
CA ARG A 66 3.45 11.68 -12.38
C ARG A 66 3.51 10.17 -12.65
N SER A 67 4.72 9.62 -12.82
CA SER A 67 4.95 8.18 -13.04
C SER A 67 4.59 7.29 -11.83
N GLU A 68 4.71 7.79 -10.60
CA GLU A 68 4.37 7.07 -9.37
C GLU A 68 2.86 7.06 -9.12
N ALA A 69 2.16 8.14 -9.51
CA ALA A 69 0.71 8.21 -9.46
C ALA A 69 0.06 7.12 -10.33
N TRP A 70 0.57 6.93 -11.55
CA TRP A 70 0.10 5.89 -12.46
C TRP A 70 0.33 4.48 -11.91
N ARG A 71 1.50 4.24 -11.28
CA ARG A 71 1.80 2.94 -10.63
C ARG A 71 0.83 2.63 -9.49
N CYS A 72 0.48 3.62 -8.66
CA CYS A 72 -0.51 3.46 -7.59
C CYS A 72 -1.90 3.17 -8.16
N LEU A 73 -2.34 3.93 -9.17
CA LEU A 73 -3.65 3.75 -9.80
C LEU A 73 -3.80 2.35 -10.41
N ARG A 74 -2.77 1.89 -11.15
CA ARG A 74 -2.72 0.55 -11.72
C ARG A 74 -2.83 -0.55 -10.65
N TYR A 75 -2.16 -0.40 -9.52
CA TYR A 75 -2.26 -1.39 -8.44
C TYR A 75 -3.59 -1.34 -7.68
N ARG A 76 -4.22 -0.16 -7.53
CA ARG A 76 -5.59 -0.05 -7.02
C ARG A 76 -6.57 -0.81 -7.92
N PHE A 77 -6.43 -0.64 -9.24
CA PHE A 77 -7.24 -1.37 -10.22
C PHE A 77 -7.02 -2.88 -10.13
N LYS A 78 -5.78 -3.36 -10.07
CA LYS A 78 -5.46 -4.79 -9.88
C LYS A 78 -6.10 -5.39 -8.63
N LEU A 79 -6.06 -4.66 -7.51
CA LEU A 79 -6.71 -5.08 -6.27
C LEU A 79 -8.23 -5.17 -6.40
N ALA A 80 -8.86 -4.16 -7.02
CA ALA A 80 -10.31 -4.15 -7.24
C ALA A 80 -10.75 -5.31 -8.16
N ALA A 81 -10.03 -5.54 -9.26
CA ALA A 81 -10.29 -6.64 -10.18
C ALA A 81 -10.16 -8.00 -9.49
N ARG A 82 -9.06 -8.23 -8.74
CA ARG A 82 -8.85 -9.51 -8.03
C ARG A 82 -9.89 -9.76 -6.95
N ARG A 83 -10.33 -8.72 -6.22
CA ARG A 83 -11.44 -8.83 -5.26
C ARG A 83 -12.75 -9.20 -5.93
N ARG A 84 -13.07 -8.63 -7.10
CA ARG A 84 -14.28 -8.98 -7.86
C ARG A 84 -14.23 -10.42 -8.38
N LEU A 85 -13.08 -10.86 -8.89
CA LEU A 85 -12.90 -12.21 -9.40
C LEU A 85 -12.83 -13.29 -8.30
N SER A 86 -12.40 -12.91 -7.08
CA SER A 86 -12.36 -13.81 -5.92
C SER A 86 -13.62 -13.70 -5.04
N ALA A 87 -14.54 -12.81 -5.37
CA ALA A 87 -15.81 -12.72 -4.66
C ALA A 87 -16.60 -13.99 -4.95
N PRO A 88 -17.10 -14.71 -3.93
CA PRO A 88 -17.93 -15.88 -4.18
C PRO A 88 -19.14 -15.46 -5.02
N PRO A 89 -19.57 -16.27 -5.98
CA PRO A 89 -20.77 -15.98 -6.76
C PRO A 89 -21.91 -15.75 -5.76
N ILE A 90 -22.61 -14.62 -5.92
CA ILE A 90 -23.84 -14.34 -5.20
C ILE A 90 -24.78 -15.50 -5.54
N LYS A 91 -24.95 -16.44 -4.59
CA LYS A 91 -26.04 -17.40 -4.66
C LYS A 91 -27.31 -16.58 -4.51
N LEU A 92 -27.92 -16.22 -5.65
CA LEU A 92 -29.32 -15.89 -5.71
C LEU A 92 -30.06 -17.10 -5.14
N GLN A 93 -30.34 -17.07 -3.84
CA GLN A 93 -31.33 -17.96 -3.24
C GLN A 93 -32.64 -17.59 -3.91
N GLY A 94 -33.06 -18.44 -4.85
CA GLY A 94 -34.40 -18.37 -5.41
C GLY A 94 -35.39 -18.41 -4.25
N ALA A 95 -36.19 -17.36 -4.14
CA ALA A 95 -37.40 -17.41 -3.35
C ALA A 95 -38.32 -18.43 -4.04
N LEU A 96 -38.61 -19.52 -3.33
CA LEU A 96 -39.76 -20.38 -3.60
C LEU A 96 -41.03 -19.66 -3.17
#